data_AF-A0A7Y2XSG2-F1
#
_entry.id   AF-A0A7Y2XSG2-F1
#
_cell.length_a   1.000
_cell.length_b   1.000
_cell.length_c   1.000
_cell.angle_alpha   90.00
_cell.angle_beta   90.00
_cell.angle_gamma   90.00
#
_symmetry.space_group_name_H-M   'P 1'
#
loop_
_entity.id
_entity.type
_entity.pdbx_description
1 polymer ?
#
loop_
_entity_poly.entity_id
_entity_poly.type
_entity_poly.pdbx_seq_one_letter_code
_entity_poly.pdbx_strand_id
1 'polypeptide(L)'
;MRILITIGYYALAALLIACDQQHLEANVDPMLGRDCFESHRASLAPGAQYEGIDKLSGDTLTIKVMNGVDVVGLKCRLGPDGTLANAVK
;
A
#
# COMPACT_ATOMS: atom_id res chain seq x y z
N MET A 1 -36.43 24.23 7.07
CA MET A 1 -35.42 23.86 8.10
C MET A 1 -35.06 22.37 8.12
N ARG A 2 -35.96 21.43 7.79
CA ARG A 2 -35.64 19.98 7.74
C ARG A 2 -34.79 19.54 6.52
N ILE A 3 -34.95 20.21 5.38
CA ILE A 3 -34.28 19.86 4.10
C ILE A 3 -32.78 20.23 4.10
N LEU A 4 -32.41 21.30 4.82
CA LEU A 4 -31.02 21.76 4.91
C LEU A 4 -30.15 20.80 5.75
N ILE A 5 -30.75 20.12 6.74
CA ILE A 5 -30.05 19.17 7.59
C ILE A 5 -29.71 17.89 6.81
N THR A 6 -30.63 17.42 5.96
CA THR A 6 -30.40 16.24 5.13
C THR A 6 -29.28 16.44 4.12
N ILE A 7 -29.17 17.62 3.48
CA ILE A 7 -28.09 17.91 2.52
C ILE A 7 -26.71 17.91 3.20
N GLY A 8 -26.62 18.44 4.41
CA GLY A 8 -25.37 18.44 5.18
C GLY A 8 -24.88 17.03 5.56
N TYR A 9 -25.80 16.11 5.87
CA TYR A 9 -25.44 14.73 6.20
C TYR A 9 -24.92 13.94 4.97
N TYR A 10 -25.50 14.16 3.79
CA TYR A 10 -25.03 13.50 2.56
C TYR A 10 -23.63 13.98 2.14
N ALA A 11 -23.29 15.25 2.36
CA ALA A 11 -21.95 15.77 2.08
C ALA A 11 -20.87 15.17 2.99
N LEU A 12 -21.19 14.94 4.28
CA LEU A 12 -20.26 14.29 5.21
C LEU A 12 -20.05 12.80 4.87
N ALA A 13 -21.11 12.09 4.48
CA ALA A 13 -21.01 10.69 4.10
C ALA A 13 -20.13 10.50 2.84
N ALA A 14 -20.23 11.42 1.87
CA ALA A 14 -19.37 11.38 0.67
C ALA A 14 -17.89 11.60 0.97
N LEU A 15 -17.56 12.43 1.98
CA LEU A 15 -16.16 12.65 2.41
C LEU A 15 -15.56 11.45 3.14
N LEU A 16 -16.37 10.67 3.85
CA LEU A 16 -15.91 9.45 4.55
C LEU A 16 -15.65 8.27 3.59
N ILE A 17 -16.29 8.26 2.41
CA ILE A 17 -16.09 7.23 1.38
C ILE A 17 -14.79 7.45 0.58
N ALA A 18 -14.23 8.65 0.58
CA ALA A 18 -13.02 8.96 -0.17
C ALA A 18 -11.71 8.40 0.45
N CYS A 19 -11.74 7.90 1.70
CA CYS A 19 -10.55 7.35 2.35
C CYS A 19 -10.20 5.92 1.93
N ASP A 20 -11.06 5.21 1.20
CA ASP A 20 -10.81 3.81 0.82
C ASP A 20 -10.27 3.66 -0.63
N GLN A 21 -10.15 4.78 -1.36
CA GLN A 21 -9.74 4.79 -2.77
C GLN A 21 -8.22 4.94 -2.97
N GLN A 22 -7.40 4.39 -2.07
CA GLN A 22 -6.02 4.09 -2.42
C GLN A 22 -6.05 2.99 -3.46
N HIS A 23 -5.92 3.39 -4.73
CA HIS A 23 -5.75 2.57 -5.93
C HIS A 23 -4.98 1.28 -5.60
N LEU A 24 -5.71 0.22 -5.27
CA LEU A 24 -5.18 -1.13 -5.30
C LEU A 24 -5.20 -1.49 -6.77
N GLU A 25 -4.02 -1.65 -7.38
CA GLU A 25 -3.93 -2.48 -8.58
C GLU A 25 -4.47 -3.85 -8.19
N ALA A 26 -5.73 -4.11 -8.54
CA ALA A 26 -6.58 -5.16 -7.96
C ALA A 26 -6.17 -6.59 -8.34
N ASN A 27 -4.94 -6.80 -8.79
CA ASN A 27 -4.46 -8.06 -9.35
C ASN A 27 -3.13 -8.55 -8.76
N VAL A 28 -2.60 -7.90 -7.73
CA VAL A 28 -1.39 -8.34 -7.03
C VAL A 28 -1.76 -8.85 -5.65
N ASP A 29 -1.33 -10.07 -5.32
CA ASP A 29 -1.57 -10.67 -4.00
C ASP A 29 -0.99 -9.75 -2.89
N PRO A 30 -1.83 -9.22 -1.98
CA PRO A 30 -1.37 -8.40 -0.87
C PRO A 30 -0.35 -9.10 0.04
N MET A 31 -0.33 -10.44 0.08
CA MET A 31 0.69 -11.19 0.81
C MET A 31 2.09 -10.97 0.25
N LEU A 32 2.25 -10.88 -1.07
CA LEU A 32 3.57 -10.59 -1.69
C LEU A 32 4.13 -9.25 -1.21
N GLY A 33 3.27 -8.24 -1.04
CA GLY A 33 3.68 -6.94 -0.51
C GLY A 33 4.16 -7.02 0.95
N ARG A 34 3.46 -7.81 1.78
CA ARG A 34 3.86 -8.04 3.18
C ARG A 34 5.14 -8.84 3.28
N ASP A 35 5.29 -9.88 2.48
CA ASP A 35 6.49 -10.71 2.47
C ASP A 35 7.70 -9.91 1.97
N CYS A 36 7.50 -9.03 0.98
CA CYS A 36 8.52 -8.09 0.52
C CYS A 36 8.94 -7.13 1.65
N PHE A 37 7.99 -6.63 2.42
CA PHE A 37 8.28 -5.79 3.59
C PHE A 37 9.08 -6.56 4.65
N GLU A 38 8.65 -7.77 5.01
CA GLU A 38 9.33 -8.58 6.03
C GLU A 38 10.76 -8.96 5.60
N SER A 39 10.97 -9.23 4.31
CA SER A 39 12.31 -9.50 3.76
C SER A 39 13.28 -8.32 3.92
N HIS A 40 12.77 -7.09 3.97
CA HIS A 40 13.55 -5.88 4.20
C HIS A 40 13.58 -5.41 5.66
N ARG A 41 12.77 -6.01 6.55
CA ARG A 41 12.53 -5.51 7.92
C ARG A 41 13.80 -5.31 8.73
N ALA A 42 14.79 -6.19 8.59
CA ALA A 42 16.07 -6.09 9.28
C ALA A 42 16.91 -4.87 8.85
N SER A 43 16.65 -4.32 7.66
CA SER A 43 17.33 -3.13 7.13
C SER A 43 16.58 -1.82 7.38
N LEU A 44 15.35 -1.91 7.89
CA LEU A 44 14.50 -0.75 8.16
C LEU A 44 14.68 -0.27 9.60
N ALA A 45 14.42 1.02 9.81
CA ALA A 45 14.41 1.60 11.14
C ALA A 45 13.30 0.96 12.01
N PRO A 46 13.50 0.85 13.33
CA PRO A 46 12.45 0.45 14.24
C PRO A 46 11.20 1.34 14.07
N GLY A 47 10.03 0.72 14.03
CA GLY A 47 8.76 1.42 13.82
C GLY A 47 8.40 1.68 12.35
N ALA A 48 9.16 1.14 11.39
CA ALA A 48 8.76 1.18 9.99
C ALA A 48 7.41 0.46 9.78
N GLN A 49 6.55 1.02 8.94
CA GLN A 49 5.20 0.53 8.67
C GLN A 49 5.00 0.25 7.18
N TYR A 50 4.34 -0.85 6.88
CA TYR A 50 3.94 -1.20 5.52
C TYR A 50 2.69 -0.41 5.12
N GLU A 51 2.77 0.34 4.03
CA GLU A 51 1.71 1.23 3.54
C GLU A 51 0.94 0.67 2.33
N GLY A 52 1.41 -0.44 1.75
CA GLY A 52 0.75 -1.11 0.63
C GLY A 52 1.65 -1.34 -0.58
N ILE A 53 1.06 -1.88 -1.64
CA ILE A 53 1.71 -2.06 -2.95
C ILE A 53 1.56 -0.75 -3.73
N ASP A 54 2.66 -0.23 -4.26
CA ASP A 54 2.62 0.92 -5.17
C ASP A 54 2.29 0.47 -6.59
N LYS A 55 3.04 -0.53 -7.09
CA LYS A 55 2.92 -1.04 -8.45
C LYS A 55 3.62 -2.38 -8.63
N LEU A 56 3.19 -3.13 -9.64
CA LEU A 56 3.94 -4.26 -10.20
C LEU A 56 4.33 -3.96 -11.66
N SER A 57 5.64 -3.98 -11.94
CA SER A 57 6.17 -3.71 -13.29
C SER A 57 7.04 -4.88 -13.74
N GLY A 58 6.49 -5.75 -14.59
CA GLY A 58 7.16 -6.98 -15.00
C GLY A 58 7.39 -7.91 -13.81
N ASP A 59 8.65 -8.22 -13.51
CA ASP A 59 9.06 -9.05 -12.38
C ASP A 59 9.34 -8.22 -11.10
N THR A 60 9.10 -6.91 -11.11
CA THR A 60 9.48 -6.02 -10.00
C THR A 60 8.26 -5.49 -9.26
N LEU A 61 8.08 -5.96 -8.02
CA LEU A 61 7.09 -5.47 -7.07
C LEU A 61 7.67 -4.25 -6.33
N THR A 62 6.93 -3.13 -6.34
CA THR A 62 7.27 -1.95 -5.54
C THR A 62 6.24 -1.78 -4.43
N ILE A 63 6.69 -1.72 -3.18
CA ILE A 63 5.86 -1.45 -2.00
C ILE A 63 6.15 -0.07 -1.42
N LYS A 64 5.18 0.50 -0.70
CA LYS A 64 5.33 1.72 0.09
C LYS A 64 5.58 1.37 1.55
N VAL A 65 6.51 2.06 2.17
CA VAL A 65 6.88 1.89 3.57
C VAL A 65 7.06 3.26 4.22
N MET A 66 6.41 3.50 5.35
CA MET A 66 6.73 4.64 6.22
C MET A 66 7.95 4.30 7.07
N ASN A 67 9.08 4.99 6.86
CA ASN A 67 10.34 4.71 7.56
C ASN A 67 10.50 5.49 8.89
N GLY A 68 9.45 6.21 9.31
CA GLY A 68 9.44 7.09 10.48
C GLY A 68 9.60 8.58 10.15
N VAL A 69 10.03 8.92 8.93
CA VAL A 69 10.17 10.31 8.44
C VAL A 69 9.28 10.55 7.22
N ASP A 70 9.32 9.63 6.26
CA ASP A 70 8.61 9.72 4.99
C ASP A 70 8.15 8.35 4.48
N VAL A 71 7.33 8.37 3.42
CA VAL A 71 6.90 7.15 2.70
C VAL A 71 7.87 6.92 1.55
N VAL A 72 8.60 5.82 1.63
CA VAL A 72 9.59 5.39 0.63
C VAL A 72 9.15 4.14 -0.13
N GLY A 73 9.72 3.95 -1.32
CA GLY A 73 9.47 2.75 -2.13
C GLY A 73 10.54 1.69 -1.91
N LEU A 74 10.14 0.45 -1.59
CA LEU A 74 11.03 -0.72 -1.59
C LEU A 74 10.71 -1.64 -2.76
N LYS A 75 11.73 -2.30 -3.30
CA LYS A 75 11.60 -3.15 -4.49
C LYS A 75 11.92 -4.60 -4.17
N CYS A 76 11.07 -5.51 -4.64
CA CYS A 76 11.35 -6.94 -4.62
C CYS A 76 11.22 -7.51 -6.02
N ARG A 77 12.03 -8.51 -6.33
CA ARG A 77 11.86 -9.29 -7.55
C ARG A 77 10.98 -10.50 -7.31
N LEU A 78 10.08 -10.74 -8.25
CA LEU A 78 9.29 -11.94 -8.36
C LEU A 78 10.02 -12.96 -9.23
N GLY A 79 9.86 -14.23 -8.87
CA GLY A 79 10.24 -15.36 -9.70
C GLY A 79 9.25 -15.58 -10.84
N PRO A 80 9.60 -16.45 -11.80
CA PRO A 80 8.73 -16.80 -12.92
C PRO A 80 7.44 -17.51 -12.48
N ASP A 81 7.41 -18.06 -11.27
CA ASP A 81 6.27 -18.66 -10.58
C ASP A 81 5.41 -17.63 -9.82
N GLY A 82 5.78 -16.35 -9.84
CA GLY A 82 5.07 -15.27 -9.17
C GLY A 82 5.38 -15.14 -7.66
N THR A 83 6.30 -15.95 -7.12
CA THR A 83 6.74 -15.87 -5.73
C THR A 83 7.88 -14.86 -5.57
N LEU A 84 8.22 -14.44 -4.35
CA LEU A 84 9.37 -13.55 -4.15
C LEU A 84 10.68 -14.29 -4.40
N ALA A 85 11.42 -13.87 -5.43
CA ALA A 85 12.70 -14.44 -5.78
C ALA A 85 13.84 -13.88 -4.92
N ASN A 86 13.84 -12.55 -4.68
CA ASN A 86 14.80 -11.86 -3.81
C ASN A 86 14.32 -10.43 -3.45
N ALA A 87 14.60 -10.02 -2.21
CA ALA A 87 14.60 -8.62 -1.80
C ALA A 87 15.73 -7.89 -2.52
N VAL A 88 15.45 -6.82 -3.28
CA VAL A 88 16.50 -6.06 -3.97
C VAL A 88 16.68 -4.73 -3.24
N LYS A 89 17.88 -4.55 -2.68
CA LYS A 89 18.28 -3.35 -1.94
C LYS A 89 18.33 -2.10 -2.82
#